data_AF-A0A653VWD5-F1
#
_entry.id   AF-A0A653VWD5-F1
#
_cell.length_a   1.000
_cell.length_b   1.000
_cell.length_c   1.000
_cell.angle_alpha   90.00
_cell.angle_beta   90.00
_cell.angle_gamma   90.00
#
_symmetry.space_group_name_H-M   'P 1'
#
loop_
_entity.id
_entity.type
_entity.pdbx_description
1 polymer ?
#
loop_
_entity_poly.entity_id
_entity_poly.type
_entity_poly.pdbx_seq_one_letter_code
_entity_poly.pdbx_strand_id
1 'polypeptide(L)'
;MNKAPSPLWLILILALLAVFGFVGARYMLSAHSQSTQDQLGLVWPNIATMPEQERGFLVELAHTCNLTTREPVRAEVVDCLRSVPMNADASARLDRLLRQAPH
;
A
#
# COMPACT_ATOMS: atom_id res chain seq x y z
N MET A 1 25.51 11.01 41.70
CA MET A 1 25.18 12.34 41.14
C MET A 1 25.13 12.18 39.62
N ASN A 2 23.93 12.06 39.07
CA ASN A 2 23.73 11.74 37.66
C ASN A 2 23.83 13.04 36.86
N LYS A 3 24.93 13.22 36.14
CA LYS A 3 25.20 14.39 35.29
C LYS A 3 24.09 14.47 34.24
N ALA A 4 23.36 15.58 34.20
CA ALA A 4 22.34 15.79 33.18
C ALA A 4 22.97 15.62 31.79
N PRO A 5 22.36 14.83 30.90
CA PRO A 5 22.91 14.61 29.57
C PRO A 5 23.00 15.93 28.81
N SER A 6 24.14 16.16 28.17
CA SER A 6 24.37 17.34 27.32
C SER A 6 23.29 17.42 26.24
N PRO A 7 22.81 18.64 25.89
CA PRO A 7 21.84 18.82 24.81
C PRO A 7 22.35 18.25 23.47
N LEU A 8 23.66 18.23 23.24
CA LEU A 8 24.27 17.59 22.05
C LEU A 8 24.03 16.07 22.02
N TRP A 9 24.04 15.42 23.17
CA TRP A 9 23.78 13.99 23.29
C TRP A 9 22.30 13.67 23.03
N LEU A 10 21.40 14.53 23.50
CA LEU A 10 19.98 14.42 23.20
C LEU A 10 19.71 14.57 21.69
N ILE A 11 20.30 15.57 21.03
CA ILE A 11 20.16 15.78 19.58
C ILE A 11 20.70 14.57 18.79
N LEU A 12 21.82 14.00 19.22
CA LEU A 12 22.43 12.85 18.54
C LEU A 12 21.57 11.58 18.66
N ILE A 13 20.95 11.35 19.82
CA ILE A 13 19.97 10.26 20.00
C ILE A 13 18.73 10.48 19.14
N LEU A 14 18.23 11.72 19.08
CA LEU A 14 17.05 12.06 18.31
C LEU A 14 17.30 11.89 16.80
N ALA A 15 18.49 12.26 16.32
CA ALA A 15 18.91 12.02 14.95
C ALA A 15 19.02 10.52 14.63
N LEU A 16 19.59 9.71 15.53
CA LEU A 16 19.67 8.25 15.38
C LEU A 16 18.27 7.60 15.30
N LEU A 17 17.35 8.00 16.17
CA LEU A 17 15.97 7.52 16.15
C LEU A 17 15.24 7.93 14.87
N ALA A 18 15.46 9.15 14.37
CA ALA A 18 14.86 9.62 13.13
C ALA A 18 15.33 8.82 11.91
N VAL A 19 16.63 8.51 11.82
CA VAL A 19 17.18 7.69 10.73
C VAL A 19 16.63 6.26 10.79
N PHE A 20 16.59 5.65 11.98
CA PHE A 20 15.99 4.33 12.17
C PHE A 20 14.50 4.30 11.80
N GLY A 21 13.74 5.32 12.20
CA GLY A 21 12.33 5.46 11.84
C GLY A 21 12.13 5.62 10.33
N PHE A 22 12.98 6.41 9.66
CA PHE A 22 12.89 6.63 8.21
C PHE A 22 13.20 5.37 7.40
N VAL A 23 14.23 4.61 7.78
CA VAL A 23 14.58 3.35 7.11
C VAL A 23 13.53 2.27 7.39
N GLY A 24 13.05 2.15 8.64
CA GLY A 24 12.00 1.20 9.00
C GLY A 24 10.68 1.45 8.26
N ALA A 25 10.27 2.72 8.14
CA ALA A 25 9.06 3.09 7.41
C ALA A 25 9.15 2.70 5.92
N ARG A 26 10.31 2.90 5.28
CA ARG A 26 10.55 2.50 3.89
C ARG A 26 10.50 0.98 3.70
N TYR A 27 11.03 0.23 4.66
CA TYR A 27 11.07 -1.24 4.57
C TYR A 27 9.68 -1.86 4.73
N MET A 28 8.88 -1.38 5.68
CA MET A 28 7.49 -1.82 5.85
C MET A 28 6.62 -1.46 4.64
N LEU A 29 6.81 -0.27 4.05
CA LEU A 29 6.11 0.13 2.82
C LEU A 29 6.40 -0.84 1.66
N SER A 30 7.66 -1.27 1.54
CA SER A 30 8.12 -2.12 0.43
C SER A 30 7.54 -3.54 0.53
N ALA A 31 7.56 -4.15 1.71
CA ALA A 31 6.98 -5.48 1.92
C ALA A 31 5.47 -5.51 1.68
N HIS A 32 4.76 -4.46 2.11
CA HIS A 32 3.31 -4.35 1.93
C HIS A 32 2.91 -4.19 0.45
N SER A 33 3.78 -3.55 -0.36
CA SER A 33 3.55 -3.38 -1.79
C SER A 33 3.65 -4.67 -2.60
N GLN A 34 4.46 -5.65 -2.15
CA GLN A 34 4.59 -6.95 -2.85
C GLN A 34 3.35 -7.82 -2.61
N SER A 35 2.94 -8.01 -1.36
CA SER A 35 1.75 -8.80 -1.05
C SER A 35 0.48 -8.20 -1.65
N THR A 36 0.38 -6.88 -1.71
CA THR A 36 -0.72 -6.17 -2.38
C THR A 36 -0.72 -6.45 -3.89
N GLN A 37 0.45 -6.41 -4.54
CA GLN A 37 0.56 -6.72 -5.98
C GLN A 37 0.24 -8.18 -6.28
N ASP A 38 0.65 -9.11 -5.42
CA ASP A 38 0.37 -10.54 -5.60
C ASP A 38 -1.14 -10.82 -5.53
N GLN A 39 -1.84 -10.23 -4.55
CA GLN A 39 -3.30 -10.38 -4.43
C GLN A 39 -4.05 -9.67 -5.56
N LEU A 40 -3.63 -8.48 -5.96
CA LEU A 40 -4.18 -7.82 -7.15
C LEU A 40 -3.91 -8.65 -8.42
N GLY A 41 -2.80 -9.39 -8.46
CA GLY A 41 -2.44 -10.34 -9.51
C GLY A 41 -3.47 -11.46 -9.72
N LEU A 42 -4.27 -11.79 -8.70
CA LEU A 42 -5.37 -12.76 -8.81
C LEU A 42 -6.52 -12.26 -9.71
N VAL A 43 -6.67 -10.94 -9.83
CA VAL A 43 -7.66 -10.30 -10.70
C VAL A 43 -7.01 -9.88 -12.01
N TRP A 44 -5.80 -9.32 -11.94
CA TRP A 44 -5.02 -8.84 -13.08
C TRP A 44 -3.63 -9.51 -13.11
N PRO A 45 -3.48 -10.68 -13.75
CA PRO A 45 -2.21 -11.42 -13.81
C PRO A 45 -1.04 -10.60 -14.37
N ASN A 46 -1.36 -9.63 -15.23
CA ASN A 46 -0.41 -8.73 -15.88
C ASN A 46 -0.33 -7.35 -15.22
N ILE A 47 -0.62 -7.24 -13.92
CA ILE A 47 -0.61 -5.95 -13.20
C ILE A 47 0.75 -5.24 -13.27
N ALA A 48 1.85 -5.99 -13.36
CA ALA A 48 3.19 -5.43 -13.50
C ALA A 48 3.42 -4.70 -14.83
N THR A 49 2.69 -5.07 -15.90
CA THR A 49 2.76 -4.43 -17.21
C THR A 49 1.67 -3.37 -17.42
N MET A 50 0.78 -3.20 -16.44
CA MET A 50 -0.30 -2.20 -16.49
C MET A 50 0.30 -0.79 -16.39
N PRO A 51 -0.30 0.22 -17.05
CA PRO A 51 0.14 1.61 -16.92
C PRO A 51 0.28 2.03 -15.46
N GLU A 52 1.37 2.74 -15.11
CA GLU A 52 1.68 3.12 -13.72
C GLU A 52 0.52 3.86 -13.05
N GLN A 53 -0.19 4.70 -13.81
CA GLN A 53 -1.35 5.44 -13.32
C GLN A 53 -2.54 4.55 -12.92
N GLU A 54 -2.74 3.42 -13.59
CA GLU A 54 -3.81 2.46 -13.28
C GLU A 54 -3.37 1.52 -12.15
N ARG A 55 -2.14 1.03 -12.22
CA ARG A 55 -1.53 0.22 -11.16
C ARG A 55 -1.49 0.98 -9.83
N GLY A 56 -1.08 2.25 -9.84
CA GLY A 56 -1.03 3.09 -8.65
C GLY A 56 -2.42 3.29 -8.03
N PHE A 57 -3.44 3.51 -8.87
CA PHE A 57 -4.83 3.61 -8.41
C PHE A 57 -5.32 2.32 -7.73
N LEU A 58 -5.02 1.15 -8.30
CA LEU A 58 -5.39 -0.14 -7.70
C LEU A 58 -4.65 -0.41 -6.39
N VAL A 59 -3.36 -0.08 -6.32
CA VAL A 59 -2.55 -0.24 -5.11
C VAL A 59 -3.04 0.68 -4.00
N GLU A 60 -3.40 1.93 -4.30
CA GLU A 60 -3.95 2.88 -3.35
C GLU A 60 -5.31 2.41 -2.79
N LEU A 61 -6.20 1.93 -3.65
CA LEU A 61 -7.45 1.31 -3.24
C LEU A 61 -7.22 0.08 -2.36
N ALA A 62 -6.29 -0.80 -2.76
CA ALA A 62 -5.98 -2.00 -2.01
C ALA A 62 -5.40 -1.70 -0.62
N HIS A 63 -4.59 -0.64 -0.50
CA HIS A 63 -4.15 -0.14 0.81
C HIS A 63 -5.30 0.41 1.63
N THR A 64 -6.22 1.15 1.00
CA THR A 64 -7.36 1.75 1.70
C THR A 64 -8.32 0.69 2.27
N CYS A 65 -8.57 -0.40 1.54
CA CYS A 65 -9.41 -1.50 2.01
C CYS A 65 -8.63 -2.57 2.79
N ASN A 66 -7.33 -2.38 2.99
CA ASN A 66 -6.41 -3.29 3.66
C ASN A 66 -6.42 -4.72 3.07
N LEU A 67 -6.28 -4.81 1.75
CA LEU A 67 -6.41 -6.04 0.96
C LEU A 67 -5.54 -7.19 1.51
N THR A 68 -4.33 -6.88 1.98
CA THR A 68 -3.37 -7.85 2.51
C THR A 68 -3.85 -8.63 3.74
N THR A 69 -4.90 -8.16 4.42
CA THR A 69 -5.52 -8.85 5.56
C THR A 69 -6.72 -9.72 5.17
N ARG A 70 -7.16 -9.63 3.90
CA ARG A 70 -8.25 -10.44 3.37
C ARG A 70 -7.73 -11.72 2.72
N GLU A 71 -8.65 -12.65 2.50
CA GLU A 71 -8.35 -13.91 1.84
C GLU A 71 -7.89 -13.66 0.39
N PRO A 72 -6.82 -14.32 -0.08
CA PRO A 72 -6.27 -14.11 -1.41
C PRO A 72 -7.12 -14.81 -2.48
N VAL A 73 -8.34 -14.30 -2.70
CA VAL A 73 -9.30 -14.82 -3.68
C VAL A 73 -9.83 -13.69 -4.55
N ARG A 74 -10.04 -13.95 -5.84
CA ARG A 74 -10.51 -12.95 -6.81
C ARG A 74 -11.77 -12.20 -6.35
N ALA A 75 -12.74 -12.92 -5.77
CA ALA A 75 -13.97 -12.31 -5.26
C ALA A 75 -13.72 -11.32 -4.11
N GLU A 76 -12.91 -11.71 -3.14
CA GLU A 76 -12.53 -10.86 -1.99
C GLU A 76 -11.75 -9.63 -2.41
N VAL A 77 -10.87 -9.76 -3.42
CA VAL A 77 -10.13 -8.61 -3.97
C VAL A 77 -11.09 -7.60 -4.57
N VAL A 78 -12.04 -8.05 -5.41
CA VAL A 78 -13.02 -7.16 -6.04
C VAL A 78 -13.95 -6.52 -4.99
N ASP A 79 -14.38 -7.29 -4.00
CA ASP A 79 -15.23 -6.78 -2.91
C ASP A 79 -14.50 -5.72 -2.08
N CYS A 80 -13.25 -5.98 -1.70
CA CYS A 80 -12.38 -5.03 -1.00
C CYS A 80 -12.28 -3.71 -1.76
N LEU A 81 -11.93 -3.76 -3.06
CA LEU A 81 -11.78 -2.57 -3.89
C LEU A 81 -13.09 -1.78 -4.02
N ARG A 82 -14.23 -2.46 -4.11
CA ARG A 82 -15.55 -1.83 -4.18
C ARG A 82 -16.02 -1.23 -2.85
N SER A 83 -15.52 -1.74 -1.73
CA SER A 83 -15.88 -1.24 -0.39
C SER A 83 -15.28 0.13 -0.07
N VAL A 84 -14.27 0.59 -0.84
CA VAL A 84 -13.62 1.87 -0.59
C VAL A 84 -14.55 3.04 -0.95
N PRO A 85 -14.80 3.99 -0.04
CA PRO A 85 -15.60 5.17 -0.35
C PRO A 85 -14.86 6.04 -1.37
N MET A 86 -15.46 6.23 -2.55
CA MET A 86 -14.87 6.98 -3.66
C MET A 86 -15.93 7.79 -4.43
N ASN A 87 -15.50 8.78 -5.20
CA ASN A 87 -16.38 9.57 -6.04
C ASN A 87 -16.83 8.79 -7.31
N ALA A 88 -17.80 9.34 -8.04
CA ALA A 88 -18.38 8.69 -9.21
C ALA A 88 -17.36 8.42 -10.34
N ASP A 89 -16.36 9.29 -10.51
CA ASP A 89 -15.33 9.12 -11.53
C ASP A 89 -14.38 7.97 -11.19
N ALA A 90 -14.00 7.85 -9.92
CA ALA A 90 -13.15 6.78 -9.41
C ALA A 90 -13.86 5.41 -9.49
N SER A 91 -15.15 5.34 -9.14
CA SER A 91 -15.92 4.11 -9.26
C SER A 91 -16.08 3.69 -10.72
N ALA A 92 -16.40 4.62 -11.62
CA ALA A 92 -16.46 4.35 -13.06
C ALA A 92 -15.10 3.91 -13.63
N ARG A 93 -13.99 4.42 -13.10
CA ARG A 93 -12.63 3.97 -13.46
C ARG A 93 -12.39 2.54 -13.00
N LEU A 94 -12.72 2.20 -11.75
CA LEU A 94 -12.59 0.83 -11.23
C LEU A 94 -13.42 -0.16 -12.06
N ASP A 95 -14.66 0.18 -12.39
CA ASP A 95 -15.52 -0.68 -13.22
C ASP A 95 -15.00 -0.88 -14.64
N ARG A 96 -14.28 0.10 -15.21
CA ARG A 96 -13.58 -0.09 -16.49
C ARG A 96 -12.45 -1.10 -16.36
N LEU A 97 -11.62 -0.97 -15.32
CA LEU A 97 -10.50 -1.90 -15.06
C LEU A 97 -10.99 -3.33 -14.76
N LEU A 98 -12.08 -3.47 -14.00
CA LEU A 98 -12.69 -4.78 -13.71
C LEU A 98 -13.25 -5.46 -14.95
N ARG A 99 -13.79 -4.70 -15.91
CA ARG A 99 -14.24 -5.25 -17.21
C ARG A 99 -13.09 -5.67 -18.12
N GLN A 100 -11.90 -5.09 -17.94
CA GLN A 100 -10.68 -5.46 -18.65
C GLN A 100 -9.94 -6.62 -17.98
N ALA A 101 -10.31 -6.99 -16.75
CA ALA A 101 -9.70 -8.09 -16.03
C ALA A 101 -9.98 -9.42 -16.76
N PRO A 102 -8.97 -10.27 -16.99
CA PRO A 102 -9.21 -11.61 -17.51
C PRO A 102 -10.09 -12.40 -16.54
N HIS A 103 -11.00 -13.19 -17.10
CA HIS A 103 -11.98 -14.00 -16.36
C HIS A 103 -11.36 -15.25 -15.77
#